data_AF-A0A963D5K3-F1
#
_entry.id   AF-A0A963D5K3-F1
#
_cell.length_a   1.000
_cell.length_b   1.000
_cell.length_c   1.000
_cell.angle_alpha   90.00
_cell.angle_beta   90.00
_cell.angle_gamma   90.00
#
_symmetry.space_group_name_H-M   'P 1'
#
loop_
_entity.id
_entity.type
_entity.pdbx_description
1 polymer ?
#
loop_
_entity_poly.entity_id
_entity_poly.type
_entity_poly.pdbx_seq_one_letter_code
_entity_poly.pdbx_strand_id
1 'polypeptide(L)'
;MTARYRVRRIGLALAVAAGCVPLAAIVTITSAPAWAWFEQYSGLESYGHSGPAGWCYGVSYGLLLAGGLRLALRRASAARSSGR
;
A
#
# COMPACT_ATOMS: atom_id res chain seq x y z
N MET A 1 -2.22 10.26 -26.39
CA MET A 1 -2.90 9.56 -25.27
C MET A 1 -4.24 10.23 -25.00
N THR A 2 -5.34 9.63 -25.42
CA THR A 2 -6.70 10.19 -25.33
C THR A 2 -7.13 10.39 -23.88
N ALA A 3 -7.87 11.47 -23.58
CA ALA A 3 -8.27 11.86 -22.22
C ALA A 3 -8.91 10.71 -21.40
N ARG A 4 -9.69 9.84 -22.06
CA ARG A 4 -10.31 8.63 -21.48
C ARG A 4 -9.30 7.66 -20.85
N TYR A 5 -8.09 7.56 -21.42
CA TYR A 5 -7.03 6.70 -20.89
C TYR A 5 -6.42 7.27 -19.59
N ARG A 6 -6.28 8.60 -19.50
CA ARG A 6 -5.81 9.26 -18.27
C ARG A 6 -6.84 9.11 -17.15
N VAL A 7 -8.12 9.35 -17.45
CA VAL A 7 -9.22 9.20 -16.49
C VAL A 7 -9.29 7.77 -15.94
N ARG A 8 -9.21 6.75 -16.80
CA ARG A 8 -9.23 5.35 -16.33
C ARG A 8 -8.03 5.00 -15.44
N ARG A 9 -6.84 5.52 -15.74
CA ARG A 9 -5.64 5.31 -14.92
C ARG A 9 -5.74 5.99 -13.56
N ILE A 10 -6.25 7.22 -13.52
CA ILE A 10 -6.48 7.95 -12.27
C ILE A 10 -7.52 7.22 -11.44
N GLY A 11 -8.65 6.81 -12.02
CA GLY A 11 -9.67 6.04 -11.33
C GLY A 11 -9.14 4.73 -10.75
N LEU A 12 -8.30 4.00 -11.49
CA LEU A 12 -7.65 2.79 -10.99
C LEU A 12 -6.69 3.09 -9.84
N ALA A 13 -5.88 4.15 -9.95
CA ALA A 13 -4.96 4.55 -8.89
C ALA A 13 -5.71 4.93 -7.60
N LEU A 14 -6.81 5.67 -7.73
CA LEU A 14 -7.69 6.03 -6.62
C LEU A 14 -8.36 4.80 -6.00
N ALA A 15 -8.83 3.85 -6.80
CA ALA A 15 -9.42 2.61 -6.30
C ALA A 15 -8.38 1.76 -5.54
N VAL A 16 -7.15 1.66 -6.05
CA VAL A 16 -6.04 1.00 -5.34
C VAL A 16 -5.74 1.72 -4.03
N ALA A 17 -5.61 3.05 -4.05
CA ALA A 17 -5.35 3.85 -2.86
C ALA A 17 -6.43 3.66 -1.79
N ALA A 18 -7.71 3.76 -2.17
CA ALA A 18 -8.83 3.56 -1.26
C ALA A 18 -8.84 2.15 -0.66
N GLY A 19 -8.59 1.11 -1.47
CA GLY A 19 -8.51 -0.27 -0.98
C GLY A 19 -7.30 -0.52 -0.07
N CYS A 20 -6.20 0.22 -0.23
CA CYS A 20 -5.04 0.11 0.64
C CYS A 20 -5.29 0.63 2.06
N VAL A 21 -6.27 1.53 2.27
CA VAL A 21 -6.56 2.09 3.61
C VAL A 21 -6.95 1.00 4.62
N PRO A 22 -8.01 0.20 4.41
CA PRO A 22 -8.36 -0.87 5.35
C PRO A 22 -7.30 -1.98 5.39
N LEU A 23 -6.65 -2.28 4.25
CA LEU A 23 -5.59 -3.29 4.20
C LEU A 23 -4.37 -2.87 5.03
N ALA A 24 -4.01 -1.59 5.04
CA ALA A 24 -2.91 -1.09 5.84
C ALA A 24 -3.18 -1.26 7.33
N ALA A 25 -4.42 -1.01 7.79
CA ALA A 25 -4.80 -1.26 9.18
C ALA A 25 -4.65 -2.74 9.53
N ILE A 26 -5.20 -3.63 8.69
CA ILE A 26 -5.10 -5.09 8.88
C ILE A 26 -3.64 -5.53 8.94
N VAL A 27 -2.84 -5.16 7.94
CA VAL A 27 -1.41 -5.54 7.86
C VAL A 27 -0.62 -4.99 9.04
N THR A 28 -0.88 -3.75 9.46
CA THR A 28 -0.17 -3.16 10.60
C THR A 28 -0.47 -3.91 11.88
N ILE A 29 -1.74 -4.26 12.13
CA ILE A 29 -2.17 -5.00 13.32
C ILE A 29 -1.65 -6.44 13.29
N THR A 30 -1.78 -7.15 12.17
CA THR A 30 -1.29 -8.54 12.07
C THR A 30 0.23 -8.63 12.11
N SER A 31 0.93 -7.55 11.74
CA SER A 31 2.40 -7.44 11.85
C SER A 31 2.86 -6.86 13.20
N ALA A 32 1.98 -6.78 14.21
CA ALA A 32 2.31 -6.30 15.55
C ALA A 32 3.62 -6.86 16.13
N PRO A 33 3.91 -8.18 16.03
CA PRO A 33 5.17 -8.73 16.55
C PRO A 33 6.41 -8.14 15.87
N ALA A 34 6.32 -7.84 14.57
CA ALA A 34 7.44 -7.25 13.82
C ALA A 34 7.68 -5.80 14.21
N TRP A 35 6.62 -5.03 14.47
CA TRP A 35 6.72 -3.64 14.96
C TRP A 35 7.31 -3.59 16.36
N ALA A 36 6.89 -4.49 17.25
CA ALA A 36 7.46 -4.60 18.60
C ALA A 36 8.95 -4.97 18.54
N TRP A 37 9.34 -5.92 17.68
CA TRP A 37 10.75 -6.25 17.45
C TRP A 37 11.56 -5.05 16.92
N PHE A 38 11.00 -4.30 15.97
CA PHE A 38 11.67 -3.13 15.40
C PHE A 38 11.87 -2.03 16.44
N GLU A 39 10.90 -1.79 17.33
CA GLU A 39 11.06 -0.86 18.45
C GLU A 39 12.19 -1.29 19.39
N GLN A 40 12.24 -2.58 19.76
CA GLN A 40 13.32 -3.10 20.60
C GLN A 40 14.70 -2.95 19.96
N TYR A 41 14.79 -3.10 18.64
CA TYR A 41 16.05 -3.00 17.90
C TYR A 41 16.49 -1.55 17.66
N SER A 42 15.56 -0.67 17.29
CA SER A 42 15.87 0.70 16.86
C SER A 42 15.69 1.76 17.95
N GLY A 43 14.94 1.45 19.01
CA GLY A 43 14.49 2.41 20.02
C GLY A 43 13.39 3.37 19.53
N LEU A 44 12.88 3.20 18.31
CA LEU A 44 11.79 4.03 17.79
C LEU A 44 10.43 3.46 18.23
N GLU A 45 9.63 4.29 18.89
CA GLU A 45 8.27 3.91 19.31
C GLU A 45 7.43 3.50 18.10
N SER A 46 7.18 2.20 17.99
CA SER A 46 6.49 1.54 16.87
C SER A 46 5.26 0.79 17.34
N TYR A 47 5.28 0.28 18.57
CA TYR A 47 4.23 -0.51 19.19
C TYR A 47 4.09 -0.11 20.67
N GLY A 48 3.42 1.03 20.89
CA GLY A 48 3.19 1.56 22.23
C GLY A 48 2.08 0.85 23.00
N HIS A 49 1.76 1.35 24.20
CA HIS A 49 0.75 0.77 25.09
C HIS A 49 -0.65 0.64 24.46
N SER A 50 -0.97 1.47 23.46
CA SER A 50 -2.27 1.48 22.77
C SER A 50 -2.23 0.80 21.40
N GLY A 51 -1.13 0.11 21.07
CA GLY A 51 -0.91 -0.55 19.79
C GLY A 51 0.06 0.20 18.87
N PRO A 52 0.01 -0.07 17.55
CA PRO A 52 0.96 0.48 16.60
C PRO A 52 0.93 2.01 16.54
N ALA A 53 2.11 2.62 16.43
CA ALA A 53 2.22 4.07 16.25
C ALA A 53 1.66 4.51 14.89
N GLY A 54 1.24 5.77 14.78
CA GLY A 54 0.62 6.30 13.56
C GLY A 54 1.46 6.13 12.29
N TRP A 55 2.78 6.24 12.41
CA TRP A 55 3.69 6.09 11.27
C TRP A 55 3.79 4.63 10.78
N CYS A 56 3.52 3.63 11.62
CA CYS A 56 3.49 2.22 11.22
C CYS A 56 2.38 1.97 10.18
N TYR A 57 1.20 2.59 10.38
CA TYR A 57 0.13 2.57 9.39
C TYR A 57 0.53 3.27 8.10
N GLY A 58 1.24 4.40 8.20
CA GLY A 58 1.77 5.13 7.04
C GLY A 58 2.74 4.29 6.21
N VAL A 59 3.67 3.57 6.86
CA VAL A 59 4.62 2.67 6.19
C VAL A 59 3.90 1.50 5.53
N SER A 60 3.01 0.81 6.26
CA SER A 60 2.20 -0.28 5.71
C SER A 60 1.39 0.17 4.50
N TYR A 61 0.73 1.33 4.60
CA TYR A 61 -0.04 1.93 3.52
C TYR A 61 0.83 2.24 2.31
N GLY A 62 1.99 2.90 2.52
CA GLY A 62 2.92 3.24 1.45
C GLY A 62 3.42 2.01 0.69
N LEU A 63 3.77 0.94 1.40
CA LEU A 63 4.21 -0.32 0.80
C LEU A 63 3.10 -0.98 -0.03
N LEU A 64 1.89 -1.07 0.52
CA LEU A 64 0.73 -1.62 -0.18
C LEU A 64 0.37 -0.80 -1.42
N LEU A 65 0.35 0.53 -1.30
CA LEU A 65 0.05 1.42 -2.41
C LEU A 65 1.08 1.30 -3.54
N ALA A 66 2.38 1.30 -3.20
CA ALA A 66 3.45 1.14 -4.18
C ALA A 66 3.37 -0.23 -4.88
N GLY A 67 3.16 -1.31 -4.13
CA GLY A 67 2.99 -2.66 -4.66
C GLY A 67 1.75 -2.80 -5.55
N GLY A 68 0.61 -2.27 -5.09
CA GLY A 68 -0.65 -2.29 -5.81
C GLY A 68 -0.59 -1.51 -7.11
N LEU A 69 -0.03 -0.29 -7.10
CA LEU A 69 0.20 0.51 -8.30
C LEU A 69 1.15 -0.20 -9.28
N ARG A 70 2.26 -0.76 -8.79
CA ARG A 70 3.21 -1.50 -9.63
C ARG A 70 2.52 -2.69 -10.31
N LEU A 71 1.73 -3.47 -9.58
CA LEU A 71 1.00 -4.60 -10.14
C LEU A 71 -0.06 -4.15 -11.16
N ALA A 72 -0.83 -3.11 -10.85
CA ALA A 72 -1.81 -2.53 -11.75
C ALA A 72 -1.18 -2.05 -13.07
N LEU A 73 -0.03 -1.37 -13.00
CA LEU A 73 0.71 -0.89 -14.16
C LEU A 73 1.29 -2.05 -14.99
N ARG A 74 1.81 -3.10 -14.35
CA ARG A 74 2.29 -4.32 -15.04
C ARG A 74 1.17 -5.01 -15.80
N ARG A 75 0.01 -5.20 -15.17
CA ARG A 75 -1.17 -5.81 -15.82
C ARG A 75 -1.69 -4.98 -16.98
N ALA A 76 -1.74 -3.65 -16.83
CA ALA A 76 -2.14 -2.73 -17.90
C ALA A 76 -1.14 -2.67 -19.07
N SER A 77 0.08 -3.18 -18.89
CA SER A 77 1.10 -3.29 -19.92
C SER A 77 1.03 -4.65 -20.63
N ALA A 78 0.84 -5.75 -19.88
CA ALA A 78 0.66 -7.10 -20.42
C ALA A 78 -0.64 -7.26 -21.23
N ALA A 79 -1.75 -6.67 -20.77
CA ALA A 79 -3.00 -6.66 -21.54
C ALA A 79 -2.88 -5.91 -22.87
N ARG A 80 -1.83 -5.09 -23.04
CA ARG A 80 -1.57 -4.33 -24.26
C ARG A 80 -0.71 -5.07 -25.27
N SER A 81 0.11 -6.02 -24.83
CA SER A 81 0.94 -6.86 -25.71
C SER A 81 0.18 -8.03 -26.31
N SER A 82 -0.90 -8.50 -25.68
CA SER A 82 -1.76 -9.58 -26.19
C SER A 82 -2.79 -9.14 -27.23
N GLY A 83 -2.96 -7.82 -27.44
CA GLY A 83 -3.91 -7.25 -28.40
C GLY A 83 -3.25 -6.65 -29.65
N ARG A 84 -1.97 -6.98 -29.88
CA ARG A 84 -1.23 -6.71 -31.13
C ARG A 84 -0.91 -8.05 -31.78
#